data_AF-A0AA45WPB2-F1
#
_entry.id   AF-A0AA45WPB2-F1
#
_cell.length_a   1.000
_cell.length_b   1.000
_cell.length_c   1.000
_cell.angle_alpha   90.00
_cell.angle_beta   90.00
_cell.angle_gamma   90.00
#
_symmetry.space_group_name_H-M   'P 1'
#
loop_
_entity.id
_entity.type
_entity.pdbx_description
1 polymer ?
#
loop_
_entity_poly.entity_id
_entity_poly.type
_entity_poly.pdbx_seq_one_letter_code
_entity_poly.pdbx_strand_id
1 'polypeptide(L)'
;MRQTTKFHTESFKLMGISPVYSPHRLQLITEKEAEINRTLPLALKELYAVEGVEEWFEDGNGDQLVPLQRIELETREYWELELGLKFLNLPDNIKANEGIYFFIECQGCWSWWVLLNGTEDPPVIVESLYDEAQILACEKLSDFIFANAWDVSLMDSPSFQTGEFSCEEAFLQILRAQCVEKPTTRLAFTVHRYRFGYKGCRLLLFEETGQLFMSADHEEAKSELMELINPFVQWERV
;
A
#
# COMPACT_ATOMS: atom_id res chain seq x y z
N MET A 1 -21.16 7.46 -20.19
CA MET A 1 -19.86 8.18 -20.07
C MET A 1 -18.82 7.15 -19.69
N ARG A 2 -17.63 7.13 -20.33
CA ARG A 2 -16.53 6.30 -19.81
C ARG A 2 -16.08 6.95 -18.49
N GLN A 3 -16.28 6.28 -17.37
CA GLN A 3 -15.68 6.72 -16.11
C GLN A 3 -14.18 6.52 -16.22
N THR A 4 -13.42 7.58 -15.92
CA THR A 4 -11.96 7.57 -15.84
C THR A 4 -11.55 7.34 -14.40
N THR A 5 -10.51 6.54 -14.19
CA THR A 5 -9.90 6.32 -12.87
C THR A 5 -9.38 7.62 -12.28
N LYS A 6 -9.54 7.78 -10.96
CA LYS A 6 -9.12 8.97 -10.20
C LYS A 6 -8.06 8.61 -9.16
N PHE A 7 -8.21 7.48 -8.46
CA PHE A 7 -7.44 7.16 -7.26
C PHE A 7 -6.19 6.32 -7.55
N HIS A 8 -6.33 5.27 -8.36
CA HIS A 8 -5.30 4.23 -8.52
C HIS A 8 -4.57 4.30 -9.88
N THR A 9 -4.68 5.41 -10.60
CA THR A 9 -4.13 5.55 -11.97
C THR A 9 -2.63 5.22 -12.06
N GLU A 10 -1.81 5.72 -11.14
CA GLU A 10 -0.37 5.41 -11.13
C GLU A 10 -0.10 3.96 -10.71
N SER A 11 -0.91 3.41 -9.79
CA SER A 11 -0.82 2.01 -9.38
C SER A 11 -1.13 1.08 -10.55
N PHE A 12 -2.22 1.33 -11.29
CA PHE A 12 -2.58 0.53 -12.48
C PHE A 12 -1.51 0.59 -13.55
N LYS A 13 -0.84 1.73 -13.73
CA LYS A 13 0.31 1.83 -14.64
C LYS A 13 1.47 0.93 -14.20
N LEU A 14 1.80 0.90 -12.92
CA LEU A 14 2.85 0.01 -12.37
C LEU A 14 2.48 -1.47 -12.49
N MET A 15 1.18 -1.78 -12.32
CA MET A 15 0.64 -3.14 -12.47
C MET A 15 0.54 -3.58 -13.95
N GLY A 16 0.68 -2.67 -14.91
CA GLY A 16 0.44 -2.97 -16.33
C GLY A 16 -1.04 -3.18 -16.69
N ILE A 17 -1.97 -2.71 -15.84
CA ILE A 17 -3.42 -2.88 -16.00
C ILE A 17 -4.02 -1.66 -16.71
N SER A 18 -4.87 -1.90 -17.69
CA SER A 18 -5.63 -0.83 -18.33
C SER A 18 -6.84 -0.45 -17.47
N PRO A 19 -6.98 0.82 -17.04
CA PRO A 19 -8.02 1.26 -16.11
C PRO A 19 -9.39 1.40 -16.77
N VAL A 20 -10.02 0.29 -17.14
CA VAL A 20 -11.36 0.26 -17.74
C VAL A 20 -12.34 -0.40 -16.79
N TYR A 21 -13.38 0.35 -16.40
CA TYR A 21 -14.41 -0.19 -15.52
C TYR A 21 -15.27 -1.22 -16.26
N SER A 22 -15.40 -2.39 -15.65
CA SER A 22 -16.30 -3.43 -16.09
C SER A 22 -17.73 -3.12 -15.65
N PRO A 23 -18.70 -3.00 -16.57
CA PRO A 23 -20.10 -2.80 -16.21
C PRO A 23 -20.64 -3.91 -15.30
N HIS A 24 -20.15 -5.14 -15.48
CA HIS A 24 -20.52 -6.27 -14.64
C HIS A 24 -20.01 -6.10 -13.21
N ARG A 25 -18.73 -5.72 -13.03
CA ARG A 25 -18.17 -5.44 -11.71
C ARG A 25 -18.90 -4.29 -11.00
N LEU A 26 -19.26 -3.22 -11.72
CA LEU A 26 -20.05 -2.12 -11.17
C LEU A 26 -21.43 -2.56 -10.67
N GLN A 27 -22.07 -3.51 -11.36
CA GLN A 27 -23.32 -4.10 -10.90
C GLN A 27 -23.11 -4.91 -9.62
N LEU A 28 -22.09 -5.77 -9.56
CA LEU A 28 -21.77 -6.55 -8.37
C LEU A 28 -21.45 -5.65 -7.16
N ILE A 29 -20.76 -4.54 -7.38
CA ILE A 29 -20.51 -3.52 -6.35
C ILE A 29 -21.83 -2.97 -5.81
N THR A 30 -22.76 -2.62 -6.71
CA THR A 30 -24.07 -2.07 -6.31
C THR A 30 -24.88 -3.09 -5.51
N GLU A 31 -24.86 -4.36 -5.94
CA GLU A 31 -25.51 -5.47 -5.23
C GLU A 31 -24.90 -5.66 -3.83
N LYS A 32 -23.57 -5.61 -3.72
CA LYS A 32 -22.87 -5.73 -2.44
C LYS A 32 -23.14 -4.54 -1.52
N GLU A 33 -23.13 -3.31 -2.04
CA GLU A 33 -23.49 -2.10 -1.28
C GLU A 33 -24.92 -2.20 -0.70
N ALA A 34 -25.85 -2.78 -1.46
CA ALA A 34 -27.21 -3.03 -0.99
C ALA A 34 -27.27 -4.13 0.08
N GLU A 35 -26.52 -5.22 -0.10
CA GLU A 35 -26.43 -6.34 0.85
C GLU A 35 -25.92 -5.89 2.23
N ILE A 36 -24.81 -5.15 2.27
CA ILE A 36 -24.21 -4.66 3.52
C ILE A 36 -24.85 -3.35 4.02
N ASN A 37 -25.85 -2.84 3.30
CA ASN A 37 -26.52 -1.56 3.57
C ASN A 37 -25.54 -0.38 3.76
N ARG A 38 -24.51 -0.32 2.92
CA ARG A 38 -23.45 0.70 3.00
C ARG A 38 -22.90 1.01 1.62
N THR A 39 -22.69 2.29 1.34
CA THR A 39 -21.97 2.72 0.14
C THR A 39 -20.46 2.56 0.36
N LEU A 40 -19.81 1.83 -0.53
CA LEU A 40 -18.36 1.69 -0.53
C LEU A 40 -17.70 3.03 -0.91
N PRO A 41 -16.51 3.35 -0.36
CA PRO A 41 -15.73 4.49 -0.78
C PRO A 41 -15.38 4.43 -2.27
N LEU A 42 -15.25 5.58 -2.95
CA LEU A 42 -15.00 5.60 -4.40
C LEU A 42 -13.67 4.95 -4.77
N ALA A 43 -12.62 5.12 -3.96
CA ALA A 43 -11.33 4.47 -4.18
C ALA A 43 -11.44 2.94 -4.10
N LEU A 44 -12.27 2.41 -3.18
CA LEU A 44 -12.49 0.97 -3.07
C LEU A 44 -13.32 0.45 -4.25
N LYS A 45 -14.33 1.20 -4.68
CA LYS A 45 -15.11 0.87 -5.88
C LYS A 45 -14.27 0.86 -7.15
N GLU A 46 -13.39 1.85 -7.31
CA GLU A 46 -12.45 1.90 -8.44
C GLU A 46 -11.58 0.64 -8.49
N LEU A 47 -11.10 0.17 -7.34
CA LEU A 47 -10.28 -1.03 -7.24
C LEU A 47 -11.02 -2.28 -7.72
N TYR A 48 -12.24 -2.52 -7.23
CA TYR A 48 -13.04 -3.70 -7.63
C TYR A 48 -13.72 -3.58 -9.00
N ALA A 49 -13.85 -2.36 -9.55
CA ALA A 49 -14.47 -2.13 -10.85
C ALA A 49 -13.54 -2.48 -12.03
N VAL A 50 -12.23 -2.45 -11.82
CA VAL A 50 -11.22 -2.73 -12.84
C VAL A 50 -10.87 -4.22 -12.82
N GLU A 51 -11.04 -4.89 -13.97
CA GLU A 51 -10.66 -6.30 -14.14
C GLU A 51 -9.14 -6.48 -14.17
N GLY A 52 -8.64 -7.61 -13.67
CA GLY A 52 -7.21 -7.92 -13.61
C GLY A 52 -6.51 -7.50 -12.31
N VAL A 53 -7.16 -6.68 -11.46
CA VAL A 53 -6.55 -6.20 -10.21
C VAL A 53 -6.46 -7.32 -9.17
N GLU A 54 -7.51 -8.12 -9.02
CA GLU A 54 -7.52 -9.24 -8.07
C GLU A 54 -6.47 -10.28 -8.47
N GLU A 55 -6.43 -10.63 -9.77
CA GLU A 55 -5.47 -11.57 -10.34
C GLU A 55 -4.02 -11.09 -10.18
N TRP A 56 -3.77 -9.79 -10.36
CA TRP A 56 -2.43 -9.21 -10.21
C TRP A 56 -1.88 -9.37 -8.79
N PHE A 57 -2.71 -9.23 -7.75
CA PHE A 57 -2.28 -9.46 -6.37
C PHE A 57 -1.95 -10.94 -6.14
N GLU A 58 -2.82 -11.84 -6.61
CA GLU A 58 -2.67 -13.28 -6.42
C GLU A 58 -1.39 -13.83 -7.09
N ASP A 59 -1.09 -13.35 -8.31
CA ASP A 59 0.05 -13.81 -9.11
C ASP A 59 1.41 -13.28 -8.61
N GLY A 60 1.43 -12.19 -7.82
CA GLY A 60 2.66 -11.52 -7.38
C GLY A 60 3.37 -12.24 -6.22
N ASN A 61 2.88 -12.06 -5.00
CA ASN A 61 3.45 -12.63 -3.78
C ASN A 61 2.47 -13.56 -3.04
N GLY A 62 1.38 -13.97 -3.70
CA GLY A 62 0.29 -14.71 -3.07
C GLY A 62 -0.57 -13.86 -2.12
N ASP A 63 -0.39 -12.54 -2.13
CA ASP A 63 -1.30 -11.60 -1.49
C ASP A 63 -2.62 -11.57 -2.25
N GLN A 64 -3.73 -11.24 -1.59
CA GLN A 64 -5.04 -11.24 -2.24
C GLN A 64 -5.87 -10.06 -1.78
N LEU A 65 -6.60 -9.45 -2.70
CA LEU A 65 -7.77 -8.67 -2.30
C LEU A 65 -8.84 -9.64 -1.78
N VAL A 66 -9.52 -9.26 -0.71
CA VAL A 66 -10.71 -9.98 -0.27
C VAL A 66 -11.72 -9.93 -1.44
N PRO A 67 -12.21 -11.08 -1.93
CA PRO A 67 -13.17 -11.08 -3.02
C PRO A 67 -14.39 -10.23 -2.67
N LEU A 68 -14.92 -9.47 -3.63
CA LEU A 68 -16.04 -8.54 -3.42
C LEU A 68 -17.24 -9.19 -2.68
N GLN A 69 -17.53 -10.46 -2.97
CA GLN A 69 -18.62 -11.23 -2.36
C GLN A 69 -18.40 -11.48 -0.87
N ARG A 70 -17.14 -11.51 -0.42
CA ARG A 70 -16.71 -11.76 0.97
C ARG A 70 -16.47 -10.49 1.76
N ILE A 71 -16.68 -9.30 1.18
CA ILE A 71 -16.61 -8.05 1.93
C ILE A 71 -17.67 -8.05 3.01
N GLU A 72 -17.25 -7.78 4.24
CA GLU A 72 -18.14 -7.64 5.39
C GLU A 72 -17.80 -6.34 6.12
N LEU A 73 -18.80 -5.80 6.83
CA LEU A 73 -18.61 -4.65 7.70
C LEU A 73 -18.30 -5.14 9.09
N GLU A 74 -17.19 -4.64 9.64
CA GLU A 74 -16.89 -4.80 11.06
C GLU A 74 -17.00 -3.46 11.77
N THR A 75 -17.47 -3.53 13.01
CA THR A 75 -17.67 -2.35 13.83
C THR A 75 -16.49 -2.14 14.76
N ARG A 76 -16.25 -0.88 15.10
CA ARG A 76 -15.29 -0.50 16.13
C ARG A 76 -15.59 -1.14 17.49
N GLU A 77 -16.88 -1.26 17.81
CA GLU A 77 -17.32 -1.93 19.03
C GLU A 77 -16.87 -3.40 19.07
N TYR A 78 -16.99 -4.12 17.94
CA TYR A 78 -16.50 -5.49 17.83
C TYR A 78 -14.98 -5.56 18.08
N TRP A 79 -14.19 -4.72 17.41
CA TRP A 79 -12.73 -4.71 17.58
C TRP A 79 -12.31 -4.38 19.02
N GLU A 80 -12.91 -3.36 19.64
CA GLU A 80 -12.51 -2.90 20.98
C GLU A 80 -13.03 -3.81 22.09
N LEU A 81 -14.26 -4.33 22.00
CA LEU A 81 -14.90 -5.09 23.07
C LEU A 81 -14.72 -6.59 22.94
N GLU A 82 -14.87 -7.14 21.74
CA GLU A 82 -14.83 -8.60 21.53
C GLU A 82 -13.39 -9.08 21.28
N LEU A 83 -12.61 -8.32 20.52
CA LEU A 83 -11.20 -8.66 20.24
C LEU A 83 -10.20 -8.01 21.19
N GLY A 84 -10.63 -7.01 21.98
CA GLY A 84 -9.76 -6.30 22.92
C GLY A 84 -8.68 -5.44 22.26
N LEU A 85 -8.84 -5.10 20.98
CA LEU A 85 -7.87 -4.33 20.21
C LEU A 85 -7.90 -2.86 20.64
N LYS A 86 -6.73 -2.24 20.68
CA LYS A 86 -6.59 -0.79 20.91
C LYS A 86 -6.18 -0.10 19.61
N PHE A 87 -6.86 0.99 19.27
CA PHE A 87 -6.37 1.87 18.21
C PHE A 87 -5.20 2.69 18.71
N LEU A 88 -4.01 2.46 18.16
CA LEU A 88 -2.84 3.29 18.42
C LEU A 88 -2.68 4.32 17.30
N ASN A 89 -2.38 5.56 17.68
CA ASN A 89 -2.02 6.65 16.78
C ASN A 89 -3.04 7.00 15.67
N LEU A 90 -4.33 6.71 15.85
CA LEU A 90 -5.33 7.35 14.99
C LEU A 90 -5.37 8.84 15.34
N PRO A 91 -5.06 9.76 14.40
CA PRO A 91 -5.24 11.18 14.61
C PRO A 91 -6.68 11.48 15.04
N ASP A 92 -6.90 12.46 15.92
CA ASP A 92 -8.24 12.81 16.43
C ASP A 92 -9.26 13.14 15.33
N ASN A 93 -8.78 13.54 14.15
CA ASN A 93 -9.58 13.83 12.97
C ASN A 93 -9.94 12.59 12.13
N ILE A 94 -9.38 11.41 12.41
CA ILE A 94 -9.75 10.14 11.78
C ILE A 94 -10.70 9.40 12.73
N LYS A 95 -12.01 9.60 12.49
CA LYS A 95 -13.08 8.91 13.21
C LYS A 95 -13.82 7.97 12.27
N ALA A 96 -13.72 6.68 12.53
CA ALA A 96 -14.50 5.65 11.87
C ALA A 96 -15.06 4.71 12.95
N ASN A 97 -16.33 4.33 12.79
CA ASN A 97 -17.00 3.35 13.65
C ASN A 97 -17.12 1.99 12.96
N GLU A 98 -16.71 1.91 11.70
CA GLU A 98 -16.82 0.75 10.85
C GLU A 98 -15.58 0.65 9.97
N GLY A 99 -15.24 -0.57 9.55
CA GLY A 99 -14.28 -0.80 8.48
C GLY A 99 -14.56 -2.09 7.72
N ILE A 100 -13.74 -2.28 6.68
CA ILE A 100 -13.83 -3.39 5.75
C ILE A 100 -12.47 -4.07 5.71
N TYR A 101 -12.42 -5.36 6.05
CA TYR A 101 -11.28 -6.21 5.75
C TYR A 101 -11.21 -6.38 4.23
N PHE A 102 -10.11 -5.94 3.62
CA PHE A 102 -10.04 -5.85 2.16
C PHE A 102 -8.80 -6.51 1.56
N PHE A 103 -7.79 -6.85 2.38
CA PHE A 103 -6.52 -7.36 1.88
C PHE A 103 -5.97 -8.47 2.78
N ILE A 104 -5.63 -9.59 2.15
CA ILE A 104 -5.13 -10.82 2.73
C ILE A 104 -3.65 -10.90 2.40
N GLU A 105 -2.80 -10.80 3.42
CA GLU A 105 -1.34 -10.95 3.29
C GLU A 105 -0.96 -12.43 3.26
N CYS A 106 0.01 -12.80 2.43
CA CYS A 106 0.31 -14.20 2.10
C CYS A 106 0.82 -15.06 3.27
N GLN A 107 1.40 -14.45 4.30
CA GLN A 107 1.86 -15.13 5.52
C GLN A 107 0.78 -15.20 6.61
N GLY A 108 -0.33 -14.48 6.45
CA GLY A 108 -1.40 -14.39 7.42
C GLY A 108 -0.98 -13.72 8.73
N CYS A 109 0.11 -12.94 8.72
CA CYS A 109 0.62 -12.26 9.91
C CYS A 109 -0.05 -10.90 10.14
N TRP A 110 -0.67 -10.35 9.09
CA TRP A 110 -1.22 -9.00 9.07
C TRP A 110 -2.63 -8.97 8.48
N SER A 111 -3.53 -8.26 9.15
CA SER A 111 -4.88 -7.98 8.68
C SER A 111 -5.01 -6.50 8.32
N TRP A 112 -5.53 -6.22 7.13
CA TRP A 112 -5.57 -4.88 6.56
C TRP A 112 -7.00 -4.43 6.33
N TRP A 113 -7.31 -3.25 6.87
CA TRP A 113 -8.67 -2.75 6.91
C TRP A 113 -8.78 -1.35 6.34
N VAL A 114 -9.82 -1.12 5.55
CA VAL A 114 -10.27 0.21 5.15
C VAL A 114 -11.20 0.77 6.21
N LEU A 115 -10.87 1.93 6.77
CA LEU A 115 -11.72 2.61 7.76
C LEU A 115 -12.78 3.49 7.08
N LEU A 116 -14.06 3.26 7.38
CA LEU A 116 -15.17 4.01 6.80
C LEU A 116 -15.40 5.34 7.54
N ASN A 117 -14.50 6.30 7.32
CA ASN A 117 -14.57 7.65 7.90
C ASN A 117 -15.41 8.66 7.08
N GLY A 118 -16.02 8.21 5.98
CA GLY A 118 -16.84 9.04 5.09
C GLY A 118 -16.07 9.76 3.96
N THR A 119 -14.75 9.57 3.86
CA THR A 119 -13.97 10.09 2.72
C THR A 119 -14.09 9.20 1.49
N GLU A 120 -13.83 9.76 0.30
CA GLU A 120 -13.83 8.99 -0.96
C GLU A 120 -12.65 8.01 -1.05
N ASP A 121 -11.54 8.35 -0.39
CA ASP A 121 -10.28 7.62 -0.36
C ASP A 121 -9.85 7.42 1.10
N PRO A 122 -10.35 6.34 1.72
CA PRO A 122 -10.33 6.15 3.17
C PRO A 122 -8.95 5.73 3.69
N PRO A 123 -8.65 5.96 4.97
CA PRO A 123 -7.43 5.47 5.58
C PRO A 123 -7.42 3.95 5.70
N VAL A 124 -6.21 3.40 5.66
CA VAL A 124 -5.96 1.97 5.86
C VAL A 124 -5.27 1.77 7.20
N ILE A 125 -5.80 0.86 8.01
CA ILE A 125 -5.14 0.36 9.20
C ILE A 125 -4.61 -1.05 8.98
N VAL A 126 -3.61 -1.38 9.77
CA VAL A 126 -3.02 -2.71 9.86
C VAL A 126 -3.14 -3.22 11.29
N GLU A 127 -3.40 -4.50 11.42
CA GLU A 127 -3.42 -5.27 12.66
C GLU A 127 -2.42 -6.41 12.52
N SER A 128 -1.52 -6.55 13.49
CA SER A 128 -0.60 -7.68 13.58
C SER A 128 -1.17 -8.77 14.47
N LEU A 129 -0.84 -10.03 14.20
CA LEU A 129 -1.02 -11.10 15.19
C LEU A 129 -0.18 -10.88 16.47
N TYR A 130 0.89 -10.08 16.40
CA TYR A 130 1.84 -9.88 17.49
C TYR A 130 1.61 -8.60 18.29
N ASP A 131 0.82 -7.67 17.75
CA ASP A 131 0.54 -6.37 18.36
C ASP A 131 -0.89 -6.35 18.88
N GLU A 132 -1.10 -5.97 20.13
CA GLU A 132 -2.45 -5.70 20.67
C GLU A 132 -3.00 -4.34 20.16
N ALA A 133 -2.73 -4.02 18.90
CA ALA A 133 -2.95 -2.70 18.35
C ALA A 133 -3.34 -2.69 16.88
N GLN A 134 -4.29 -1.80 16.57
CA GLN A 134 -4.56 -1.35 15.21
C GLN A 134 -3.79 -0.06 14.95
N ILE A 135 -3.02 -0.04 13.85
CA ILE A 135 -2.10 1.05 13.53
C ILE A 135 -2.51 1.66 12.20
N LEU A 136 -2.52 3.00 12.13
CA LEU A 136 -2.69 3.70 10.86
C LEU A 136 -1.51 3.39 9.94
N ALA A 137 -1.76 2.56 8.92
CA ALA A 137 -0.76 2.20 7.93
C ALA A 137 -0.51 3.33 6.94
N CYS A 138 -1.58 3.95 6.45
CA CYS A 138 -1.54 5.14 5.60
C CYS A 138 -2.89 5.87 5.61
N GLU A 139 -2.88 7.14 5.25
CA GLU A 139 -4.07 8.00 5.31
C GLU A 139 -5.08 7.75 4.19
N LYS A 140 -4.68 7.03 3.13
CA LYS A 140 -5.46 6.79 1.92
C LYS A 140 -5.28 5.37 1.40
N LEU A 141 -6.36 4.78 0.91
CA LEU A 141 -6.33 3.48 0.26
C LEU A 141 -5.50 3.53 -1.02
N SER A 142 -5.56 4.64 -1.77
CA SER A 142 -4.71 4.80 -2.97
C SER A 142 -3.22 4.69 -2.65
N ASP A 143 -2.80 5.18 -1.49
CA ASP A 143 -1.41 5.14 -1.05
C ASP A 143 -0.99 3.70 -0.74
N PHE A 144 -1.86 2.90 -0.12
CA PHE A 144 -1.64 1.47 0.11
C PHE A 144 -1.52 0.69 -1.21
N ILE A 145 -2.43 0.90 -2.15
CA ILE A 145 -2.41 0.18 -3.44
C ILE A 145 -1.19 0.59 -4.27
N PHE A 146 -0.85 1.89 -4.28
CA PHE A 146 0.38 2.37 -4.92
C PHE A 146 1.63 1.74 -4.31
N ALA A 147 1.69 1.67 -2.98
CA ALA A 147 2.81 1.09 -2.24
C ALA A 147 3.07 -0.37 -2.64
N ASN A 148 2.02 -1.20 -2.70
CA ASN A 148 2.15 -2.59 -3.13
C ASN A 148 2.60 -2.70 -4.59
N ALA A 149 1.98 -1.94 -5.50
CA ALA A 149 2.37 -1.91 -6.91
C ALA A 149 3.83 -1.47 -7.10
N TRP A 150 4.26 -0.47 -6.34
CA TRP A 150 5.63 0.03 -6.35
C TRP A 150 6.62 -1.05 -5.93
N ASP A 151 6.37 -1.69 -4.79
CA ASP A 151 7.28 -2.68 -4.21
C ASP A 151 7.46 -3.89 -5.14
N VAL A 152 6.36 -4.44 -5.67
CA VAL A 152 6.41 -5.56 -6.64
C VAL A 152 7.13 -5.13 -7.91
N SER A 153 6.76 -3.97 -8.47
CA SER A 153 7.39 -3.49 -9.71
C SER A 153 8.89 -3.22 -9.57
N LEU A 154 9.36 -2.94 -8.35
CA LEU A 154 10.77 -2.76 -8.02
C LEU A 154 11.48 -4.13 -7.98
N MET A 155 10.88 -5.12 -7.32
CA MET A 155 11.42 -6.48 -7.20
C MET A 155 11.45 -7.24 -8.52
N ASP A 156 10.47 -6.99 -9.40
CA ASP A 156 10.40 -7.60 -10.74
C ASP A 156 11.38 -6.98 -11.75
N SER A 157 12.07 -5.91 -11.39
CA SER A 157 13.01 -5.25 -12.31
C SER A 157 14.24 -6.12 -12.57
N PRO A 158 14.71 -6.26 -13.83
CA PRO A 158 15.98 -6.93 -14.12
C PRO A 158 17.20 -6.22 -13.52
N SER A 159 17.05 -4.96 -13.12
CA SER A 159 18.08 -4.16 -12.48
C SER A 159 18.03 -4.20 -10.94
N PHE A 160 17.18 -5.05 -10.36
CA PHE A 160 16.92 -5.07 -8.92
C PHE A 160 18.21 -5.31 -8.12
N GLN A 161 18.40 -4.52 -7.08
CA GLN A 161 19.56 -4.57 -6.19
C GLN A 161 19.16 -4.33 -4.74
N THR A 162 19.88 -4.99 -3.85
CA THR A 162 19.69 -4.95 -2.39
C THR A 162 20.96 -4.44 -1.71
N GLY A 163 20.77 -3.71 -0.62
CA GLY A 163 21.84 -3.27 0.25
C GLY A 163 21.33 -2.97 1.65
N GLU A 164 22.26 -2.66 2.54
CA GLU A 164 21.96 -2.21 3.89
C GLU A 164 22.36 -0.75 4.03
N PHE A 165 21.47 0.09 4.55
CA PHE A 165 21.77 1.48 4.83
C PHE A 165 22.04 1.71 6.31
N SER A 166 22.85 2.71 6.61
CA SER A 166 23.14 3.17 7.97
C SER A 166 22.88 4.67 8.09
N CYS A 167 22.81 5.15 9.34
CA CYS A 167 22.54 6.58 9.62
C CYS A 167 21.22 7.06 9.01
N GLU A 168 20.11 6.36 9.31
CA GLU A 168 18.78 6.58 8.72
C GLU A 168 18.39 8.06 8.58
N GLU A 169 18.44 8.84 9.67
CA GLU A 169 18.01 10.25 9.62
C GLU A 169 18.80 11.06 8.59
N ALA A 170 20.12 10.89 8.53
CA ALA A 170 20.97 11.60 7.57
C ALA A 170 20.71 11.10 6.14
N PHE A 171 20.47 9.80 5.97
CA PHE A 171 20.15 9.22 4.67
C PHE A 171 18.80 9.72 4.15
N LEU A 172 17.76 9.70 5.00
CA LEU A 172 16.43 10.23 4.68
C LEU A 172 16.48 11.73 4.35
N GLN A 173 17.31 12.52 5.03
CA GLN A 173 17.49 13.94 4.69
C GLN A 173 18.02 14.12 3.26
N ILE A 174 19.03 13.34 2.86
CA ILE A 174 19.57 13.40 1.50
C ILE A 174 18.54 12.95 0.47
N LEU A 175 17.84 11.83 0.72
CA LEU A 175 16.80 11.33 -0.18
C LEU A 175 15.66 12.33 -0.34
N ARG A 176 15.19 12.96 0.75
CA ARG A 176 14.15 14.01 0.68
C ARG A 176 14.62 15.27 -0.04
N ALA A 177 15.92 15.55 -0.04
CA ALA A 177 16.49 16.71 -0.73
C ALA A 177 16.67 16.47 -2.24
N GLN A 178 16.91 15.23 -2.66
CA GLN A 178 17.34 14.90 -4.04
C GLN A 178 16.35 14.01 -4.81
N CYS A 179 15.45 13.33 -4.11
CA CYS A 179 14.47 12.41 -4.68
C CYS A 179 13.04 12.88 -4.42
N VAL A 180 12.09 12.30 -5.14
CA VAL A 180 10.67 12.52 -4.91
C VAL A 180 10.17 11.45 -3.93
N GLU A 181 9.85 11.86 -2.71
CA GLU A 181 9.21 10.98 -1.72
C GLU A 181 7.85 10.52 -2.24
N LYS A 182 7.61 9.22 -2.11
CA LYS A 182 6.37 8.54 -2.48
C LYS A 182 5.63 8.09 -1.21
N PRO A 183 4.38 7.62 -1.32
CA PRO A 183 3.63 7.22 -0.14
C PRO A 183 4.39 6.24 0.76
N THR A 184 4.49 6.64 2.04
CA THR A 184 5.07 5.82 3.10
C THR A 184 3.97 4.99 3.72
N THR A 185 4.26 3.72 4.01
CA THR A 185 3.34 2.83 4.72
C THR A 185 3.96 2.36 6.02
N ARG A 186 3.10 2.03 7.00
CA ARG A 186 3.52 1.43 8.27
C ARG A 186 3.02 0.00 8.37
N LEU A 187 3.84 -0.86 8.97
CA LEU A 187 3.43 -2.21 9.37
C LEU A 187 3.17 -2.29 10.88
N ALA A 188 4.05 -1.68 11.67
CA ALA A 188 3.96 -1.63 13.12
C ALA A 188 4.15 -0.20 13.61
N PHE A 189 3.99 0.03 14.92
CA PHE A 189 4.04 1.38 15.52
C PHE A 189 5.33 2.14 15.18
N THR A 190 6.45 1.42 15.07
CA THR A 190 7.79 1.97 14.78
C THR A 190 8.36 1.54 13.44
N VAL A 191 7.58 0.89 12.56
CA VAL A 191 8.12 0.30 11.33
C VAL A 191 7.56 0.99 10.11
N HIS A 192 8.35 1.90 9.54
CA HIS A 192 8.06 2.59 8.29
C HIS A 192 8.70 1.90 7.09
N ARG A 193 8.00 1.96 5.97
CA ARG A 193 8.49 1.64 4.64
C ARG A 193 8.47 2.90 3.79
N TYR A 194 9.64 3.46 3.54
CA TYR A 194 9.79 4.68 2.75
C TYR A 194 10.03 4.35 1.28
N ARG A 195 9.51 5.18 0.38
CA ARG A 195 9.66 5.02 -1.07
C ARG A 195 10.14 6.32 -1.68
N PHE A 196 11.10 6.24 -2.60
CA PHE A 196 11.64 7.41 -3.29
C PHE A 196 11.83 7.15 -4.78
N GLY A 197 11.44 8.11 -5.61
CA GLY A 197 11.71 8.10 -7.05
C GLY A 197 12.83 9.06 -7.43
N TYR A 198 13.72 8.65 -8.34
CA TYR A 198 14.79 9.49 -8.88
C TYR A 198 15.04 9.18 -10.36
N LYS A 199 14.63 10.06 -11.29
CA LYS A 199 14.94 9.94 -12.74
C LYS A 199 14.76 8.53 -13.35
N GLY A 200 13.67 7.82 -13.02
CA GLY A 200 13.44 6.43 -13.49
C GLY A 200 14.05 5.35 -12.59
N CYS A 201 14.63 5.73 -11.47
CA CYS A 201 14.97 4.84 -10.36
C CYS A 201 13.86 4.81 -9.31
N ARG A 202 13.73 3.66 -8.67
CA ARG A 202 12.80 3.40 -7.58
C ARG A 202 13.59 2.88 -6.39
N LEU A 203 13.34 3.45 -5.23
CA LEU A 203 13.90 3.03 -3.95
C LEU A 203 12.78 2.60 -3.00
N LEU A 204 13.09 1.63 -2.17
CA LEU A 204 12.29 1.19 -1.04
C LEU A 204 13.23 0.96 0.15
N LEU A 205 12.96 1.61 1.28
CA LEU A 205 13.73 1.48 2.51
C LEU A 205 12.86 0.83 3.57
N PHE A 206 13.38 -0.21 4.21
CA PHE A 206 12.77 -0.87 5.35
C PHE A 206 13.49 -0.41 6.62
N GLU A 207 12.83 0.42 7.42
CA GLU A 207 13.38 0.97 8.67
C GLU A 207 13.80 -0.13 9.65
N GLU A 208 12.94 -1.13 9.86
CA GLU A 208 13.15 -2.20 10.84
C GLU A 208 14.44 -2.98 10.62
N THR A 209 14.75 -3.27 9.36
CA THR A 209 15.89 -4.13 8.99
C THR A 209 17.09 -3.33 8.48
N GLY A 210 16.94 -2.01 8.28
CA GLY A 210 17.96 -1.19 7.62
C GLY A 210 18.20 -1.58 6.16
N GLN A 211 17.24 -2.27 5.52
CA GLN A 211 17.40 -2.74 4.14
C GLN A 211 16.98 -1.68 3.13
N LEU A 212 17.77 -1.56 2.06
CA LEU A 212 17.49 -0.79 0.87
C LEU A 212 17.26 -1.72 -0.31
N PHE A 213 16.21 -1.45 -1.06
CA PHE A 213 15.92 -2.05 -2.34
C PHE A 213 15.93 -0.97 -3.41
N MET A 214 16.55 -1.26 -4.55
CA MET A 214 16.67 -0.33 -5.67
C MET A 214 16.40 -1.01 -7.01
N SER A 215 15.71 -0.29 -7.90
CA SER A 215 15.70 -0.59 -9.34
C SER A 215 15.86 0.69 -10.16
N ALA A 216 16.22 0.55 -11.43
CA ALA A 216 16.42 1.64 -12.37
C ALA A 216 16.01 1.21 -13.77
N ASP A 217 15.28 2.07 -14.46
CA ASP A 217 14.87 1.81 -15.84
C ASP A 217 16.06 1.95 -16.82
N HIS A 218 17.06 2.76 -16.46
CA HIS A 218 18.24 3.08 -17.28
C HIS A 218 19.53 3.18 -16.45
N GLU A 219 20.65 2.75 -17.03
CA GLU A 219 21.98 2.71 -16.37
C GLU A 219 22.55 4.08 -16.01
N GLU A 220 22.23 5.14 -16.78
CA GLU A 220 22.68 6.50 -16.49
C GLU A 220 22.09 7.01 -15.16
N ALA A 221 20.75 6.93 -15.01
CA ALA A 221 20.07 7.33 -13.78
C ALA A 221 20.51 6.48 -12.58
N LYS A 222 20.74 5.18 -12.81
CA LYS A 222 21.30 4.28 -11.80
C LYS A 222 22.66 4.76 -11.31
N SER A 223 23.57 5.08 -12.22
CA SER A 223 24.92 5.53 -11.89
C SER A 223 24.90 6.82 -11.06
N GLU A 224 24.10 7.80 -11.48
CA GLU A 224 23.92 9.06 -10.74
C GLU A 224 23.35 8.83 -9.32
N LEU A 225 22.34 7.97 -9.20
CA LEU A 225 21.74 7.68 -7.90
C LEU A 225 22.72 6.91 -7.00
N MET A 226 23.49 5.98 -7.55
CA MET A 226 24.52 5.25 -6.82
C MET A 226 25.59 6.19 -6.26
N GLU A 227 26.06 7.17 -7.03
CA GLU A 227 26.99 8.18 -6.52
C GLU A 227 26.43 8.94 -5.32
N LEU A 228 25.12 9.24 -5.33
CA LEU A 228 24.44 9.91 -4.23
C LEU A 228 24.35 9.05 -2.96
N ILE A 229 24.01 7.76 -3.09
CA ILE A 229 23.62 6.91 -1.96
C ILE A 229 24.73 5.98 -1.45
N ASN A 230 25.76 5.70 -2.25
CA ASN A 230 26.91 4.86 -1.86
C ASN A 230 27.58 5.25 -0.53
N PRO A 231 27.65 6.54 -0.12
CA PRO A 231 28.17 6.89 1.20
C PRO A 231 27.37 6.31 2.38
N PHE A 232 26.10 5.96 2.16
CA PHE A 232 25.16 5.49 3.19
C PHE A 232 24.85 4.00 3.11
N VAL A 233 25.14 3.37 1.98
CA VAL A 233 24.67 2.02 1.62
C VAL A 233 25.83 1.05 1.43
N GLN A 234 25.75 -0.11 2.07
CA GLN A 234 26.57 -1.28 1.81
C GLN A 234 25.78 -2.25 0.91
N TRP A 235 26.22 -2.40 -0.34
CA TRP A 235 25.54 -3.27 -1.31
C TRP A 235 25.90 -4.74 -1.10
N GLU A 236 24.91 -5.61 -1.26
CA GLU A 236 25.14 -7.04 -1.30
C GLU A 236 25.99 -7.40 -2.53
N ARG A 237 26.97 -8.29 -2.34
CA ARG A 237 27.80 -8.76 -3.46
C ARG A 237 27.02 -9.80 -4.26
N VAL A 238 26.79 -9.50 -5.54
CA VAL A 238 26.31 -10.49 -6.54
C VAL A 238 27.40 -11.50 -6.84
#